data_AF-A0A1H2FJT2-F1
#
_entry.id   AF-A0A1H2FJT2-F1
#
_cell.length_a   1.000
_cell.length_b   1.000
_cell.length_c   1.000
_cell.angle_alpha   90.00
_cell.angle_beta   90.00
_cell.angle_gamma   90.00
#
_symmetry.space_group_name_H-M   'P 1'
#
loop_
_entity.id
_entity.type
_entity.pdbx_description
1 polymer ?
#
loop_
_entity_poly.entity_id
_entity_poly.type
_entity_poly.pdbx_seq_one_letter_code
_entity_poly.pdbx_strand_id
1 'polypeptide(L)'
;MDQKAFAKQLRRQMTDAERVLWYHLRSHRLAGQKFRRQQPLGKYVVDFVHFGARVIVEADGGQHNESPHDVARDEWLQAQGFRVLRFWNNEILLNTQQVLEVIYAAVEGEGE
;
A
#
# COMPACT_ATOMS: atom_id res chain seq x y z
N MET A 1 -22.01 0.38 -0.85
CA MET A 1 -21.22 -0.57 -1.67
C MET A 1 -20.47 -1.50 -0.72
N ASP A 2 -20.53 -2.81 -0.94
CA ASP A 2 -19.78 -3.77 -0.13
C ASP A 2 -18.28 -3.71 -0.48
N GLN A 3 -17.49 -3.10 0.41
CA GLN A 3 -16.06 -2.96 0.22
C GLN A 3 -15.33 -4.31 0.12
N LYS A 4 -15.91 -5.39 0.66
CA LYS A 4 -15.33 -6.75 0.51
C LYS A 4 -15.45 -7.25 -0.92
N ALA A 5 -16.60 -7.04 -1.55
CA ALA A 5 -16.81 -7.41 -2.95
C ALA A 5 -15.89 -6.60 -3.87
N PHE A 6 -15.78 -5.29 -3.63
CA PHE A 6 -14.89 -4.41 -4.38
C PHE A 6 -13.41 -4.82 -4.23
N ALA A 7 -12.94 -5.05 -2.99
CA ALA A 7 -11.60 -5.55 -2.74
C ALA A 7 -11.32 -6.89 -3.43
N LYS A 8 -12.30 -7.80 -3.54
CA LYS A 8 -12.15 -9.06 -4.27
C LYS A 8 -11.96 -8.83 -5.77
N GLN A 9 -12.64 -7.85 -6.35
CA GLN A 9 -12.46 -7.47 -7.75
C GLN A 9 -11.06 -6.88 -7.99
N LEU A 10 -10.64 -5.91 -7.17
CA LEU A 10 -9.30 -5.33 -7.25
C LEU A 10 -8.22 -6.42 -7.20
N ARG A 11 -8.45 -7.51 -6.42
CA ARG A 11 -7.50 -8.63 -6.32
C ARG A 11 -7.27 -9.38 -7.60
N ARG A 12 -8.18 -9.25 -8.56
CA ARG A 12 -8.10 -9.86 -9.89
C ARG A 12 -7.60 -8.87 -10.94
N GLN A 13 -7.60 -7.58 -10.63
CA GLN A 13 -7.36 -6.48 -11.57
C GLN A 13 -6.20 -5.58 -11.14
N MET A 14 -5.21 -6.15 -10.44
CA MET A 14 -4.02 -5.40 -10.02
C MET A 14 -3.26 -4.85 -11.21
N THR A 15 -2.76 -3.62 -11.09
CA THR A 15 -1.83 -3.03 -12.05
C THR A 15 -0.50 -3.79 -12.10
N ASP A 16 0.33 -3.53 -13.09
CA ASP A 16 1.65 -4.18 -13.21
C ASP A 16 2.57 -3.80 -12.03
N ALA A 17 2.54 -2.53 -11.62
CA ALA A 17 3.29 -2.06 -10.45
C ALA A 17 2.83 -2.77 -9.16
N GLU A 18 1.52 -2.85 -8.91
CA GLU A 18 0.98 -3.60 -7.77
C GLU A 18 1.38 -5.08 -7.84
N ARG A 19 1.36 -5.71 -9.03
CA ARG A 19 1.75 -7.11 -9.20
C ARG A 19 3.21 -7.34 -8.83
N VAL A 20 4.10 -6.44 -9.25
CA VAL A 20 5.52 -6.46 -8.89
C VAL A 20 5.68 -6.33 -7.37
N LEU A 21 5.09 -5.32 -6.74
CA LEU A 21 5.17 -5.18 -5.27
C LEU A 21 4.63 -6.42 -4.56
N TRP A 22 3.46 -6.91 -4.96
CA TRP A 22 2.85 -8.06 -4.30
C TRP A 22 3.69 -9.33 -4.40
N TYR A 23 4.41 -9.53 -5.50
CA TYR A 23 5.34 -10.65 -5.63
C TYR A 23 6.39 -10.65 -4.50
N HIS A 24 6.90 -9.47 -4.12
CA HIS A 24 7.90 -9.28 -3.08
C HIS A 24 7.32 -9.19 -1.67
N LEU A 25 6.09 -8.70 -1.51
CA LEU A 25 5.47 -8.53 -0.19
C LEU A 25 4.69 -9.76 0.30
N ARG A 26 4.17 -10.59 -0.61
CA ARG A 26 3.36 -11.76 -0.25
C ARG A 26 4.15 -12.80 0.53
N SER A 27 3.43 -13.63 1.28
CA SER A 27 4.00 -14.83 1.89
C SER A 27 5.26 -14.56 2.71
N HIS A 28 5.32 -13.43 3.41
CA HIS A 28 6.43 -13.05 4.29
C HIS A 28 7.79 -12.90 3.58
N ARG A 29 7.78 -12.62 2.27
CA ARG A 29 8.99 -12.55 1.45
C ARG A 29 9.87 -11.33 1.73
N LEU A 30 9.29 -10.25 2.23
CA LEU A 30 10.05 -9.08 2.68
C LEU A 30 10.50 -9.32 4.13
N ALA A 31 11.59 -10.06 4.31
CA ALA A 31 12.23 -10.30 5.62
C ALA A 31 11.28 -10.80 6.73
N GLY A 32 10.30 -11.65 6.40
CA GLY A 32 9.35 -12.17 7.38
C GLY A 32 8.12 -11.27 7.60
N GLN A 33 8.10 -10.06 7.06
CA GLN A 33 7.06 -9.06 7.33
C GLN A 33 5.72 -9.41 6.67
N LYS A 34 4.63 -9.21 7.40
CA LYS A 34 3.29 -9.66 7.00
C LYS A 34 2.47 -8.53 6.37
N PHE A 35 2.40 -8.54 5.05
CA PHE A 35 1.54 -7.62 4.29
C PHE A 35 0.22 -8.27 3.88
N ARG A 36 -0.84 -7.45 3.83
CA ARG A 36 -2.10 -7.76 3.14
C ARG A 36 -2.25 -6.83 1.95
N ARG A 37 -2.93 -7.30 0.89
CA ARG A 37 -3.26 -6.49 -0.28
C ARG A 37 -4.75 -6.16 -0.38
N GLN A 38 -5.05 -4.99 -0.94
CA GLN A 38 -6.38 -4.46 -1.23
C GLN A 38 -7.31 -4.65 -0.04
N GLN A 39 -6.87 -4.06 1.07
CA GLN A 39 -7.50 -4.24 2.36
C GLN A 39 -8.53 -3.13 2.58
N PRO A 40 -9.80 -3.48 2.81
CA PRO A 40 -10.77 -2.49 3.27
C PRO A 40 -10.37 -1.91 4.62
N LEU A 41 -10.34 -0.58 4.70
CA LEU A 41 -10.17 0.22 5.92
C LEU A 41 -11.26 1.30 5.91
N GLY A 42 -12.29 1.12 6.75
CA GLY A 42 -13.46 1.97 6.76
C GLY A 42 -14.15 2.02 5.39
N LYS A 43 -14.24 3.21 4.79
CA LYS A 43 -14.83 3.42 3.47
C LYS A 43 -13.84 3.31 2.31
N TYR A 44 -12.57 3.06 2.59
CA TYR A 44 -11.50 3.00 1.60
C TYR A 44 -10.96 1.59 1.44
N VAL A 45 -10.31 1.32 0.31
CA VAL A 45 -9.47 0.14 0.09
C VAL A 45 -8.07 0.65 -0.19
N VAL A 46 -7.08 0.05 0.48
CA VAL A 46 -5.66 0.40 0.33
C VAL A 46 -4.91 -0.74 -0.35
N ASP A 47 -3.94 -0.43 -1.20
CA ASP A 47 -3.28 -1.43 -2.05
C ASP A 47 -2.51 -2.46 -1.25
N PHE A 48 -1.70 -2.02 -0.29
CA PHE A 48 -1.03 -2.89 0.67
C PHE A 48 -1.03 -2.28 2.07
N VAL A 49 -1.04 -3.15 3.08
CA VAL A 49 -0.95 -2.73 4.48
C VAL A 49 -0.18 -3.73 5.32
N HIS A 50 0.67 -3.20 6.19
CA HIS A 50 1.27 -3.87 7.34
C HIS A 50 0.55 -3.40 8.60
N PHE A 51 -0.12 -4.31 9.30
CA PHE A 51 -0.90 -3.94 10.49
C PHE A 51 -0.06 -3.81 11.76
N GLY A 52 1.11 -4.45 11.83
CA GLY A 52 1.99 -4.39 13.00
C GLY A 52 2.63 -3.01 13.13
N ALA A 53 3.26 -2.53 12.05
CA ALA A 53 3.90 -1.21 11.99
C ALA A 53 2.97 -0.12 11.43
N ARG A 54 1.68 -0.41 11.26
CA ARG A 54 0.66 0.51 10.71
C ARG A 54 1.11 1.26 9.45
N VAL A 55 1.77 0.58 8.51
CA VAL A 55 2.21 1.16 7.24
C VAL A 55 1.27 0.75 6.11
N ILE A 56 0.82 1.73 5.33
CA ILE A 56 0.11 1.55 4.06
C ILE A 56 1.09 1.83 2.92
N VAL A 57 1.05 1.02 1.87
CA VAL A 57 1.83 1.23 0.64
C VAL A 57 0.87 1.29 -0.54
N GLU A 58 0.97 2.36 -1.34
CA GLU A 58 0.11 2.65 -2.49
C GLU A 58 0.94 2.77 -3.77
N ALA A 59 0.44 2.18 -4.85
CA ALA A 59 1.04 2.31 -6.18
C ALA A 59 0.28 3.38 -6.99
N ASP A 60 0.97 4.44 -7.38
CA ASP A 60 0.35 5.59 -8.05
C ASP A 60 0.70 5.68 -9.54
N GLY A 61 -0.32 5.75 -10.38
CA GLY A 61 -0.20 5.92 -11.83
C GLY A 61 -0.41 7.34 -12.35
N GLY A 62 -0.74 8.32 -11.51
CA GLY A 62 -1.28 9.61 -11.96
C GLY A 62 -0.46 10.85 -11.58
N GLN A 63 -0.12 11.69 -12.56
CA GLN A 63 0.56 12.99 -12.38
C GLN A 63 -0.27 14.10 -11.69
N HIS A 64 -1.43 13.78 -11.10
CA HIS A 64 -2.30 14.76 -10.45
C HIS A 64 -2.82 14.16 -9.14
N ASN A 65 -2.25 14.58 -8.01
CA ASN A 65 -2.61 14.04 -6.69
C ASN A 65 -2.97 15.13 -5.69
N GLU A 66 -3.78 16.09 -6.14
CA GLU A 66 -4.32 17.14 -5.27
C GLU A 66 -5.83 17.30 -5.46
N SER A 67 -6.55 16.19 -5.60
CA SER A 67 -8.00 16.25 -5.43
C SER A 67 -8.33 16.41 -3.94
N PRO A 68 -9.30 17.26 -3.54
CA PRO A 68 -9.77 17.34 -2.16
C PRO A 68 -10.22 15.98 -1.57
N HIS A 69 -10.63 15.05 -2.44
CA HIS A 69 -10.98 13.69 -2.04
C HIS A 69 -9.77 12.89 -1.53
N ASP A 70 -8.57 13.12 -2.08
CA ASP A 70 -7.35 12.43 -1.69
C ASP A 70 -6.82 12.95 -0.35
N VAL A 71 -6.94 14.26 -0.11
CA VAL A 71 -6.61 14.87 1.20
C VAL A 71 -7.47 14.27 2.31
N ALA A 72 -8.80 14.25 2.15
CA ALA A 72 -9.70 13.70 3.15
C ALA A 72 -9.48 12.19 3.38
N ARG A 73 -9.05 11.47 2.35
CA ARG A 73 -8.67 10.04 2.46
C ARG A 73 -7.41 9.87 3.29
N ASP A 74 -6.36 10.60 2.97
CA ASP A 74 -5.07 10.48 3.62
C ASP A 74 -5.16 10.95 5.08
N GLU A 75 -5.86 12.05 5.36
CA GLU A 75 -6.16 12.51 6.72
C GLU A 75 -6.91 11.44 7.53
N TRP A 76 -7.91 10.78 6.93
CA TRP A 76 -8.66 9.75 7.63
C TRP A 76 -7.77 8.53 7.94
N LEU A 77 -6.94 8.08 7.00
CA LEU A 77 -6.00 6.96 7.19
C LEU A 77 -4.94 7.30 8.25
N GLN A 78 -4.42 8.51 8.25
CA GLN A 78 -3.49 9.01 9.27
C GLN A 78 -4.15 9.12 10.65
N ALA A 79 -5.41 9.58 10.71
CA ALA A 79 -6.19 9.59 11.95
C ALA A 79 -6.48 8.17 12.47
N GLN A 80 -6.50 7.17 11.58
CA GLN A 80 -6.48 5.76 11.96
C GLN A 80 -5.06 5.29 12.33
N GLY A 81 -4.10 6.18 12.58
CA GLY A 81 -2.73 5.86 12.99
C GLY A 81 -1.90 5.14 11.94
N PHE A 82 -2.26 5.22 10.65
CA PHE A 82 -1.43 4.64 9.60
C PHE A 82 -0.50 5.67 8.97
N ARG A 83 0.75 5.27 8.73
CA ARG A 83 1.67 5.98 7.84
C ARG A 83 1.42 5.53 6.41
N VAL A 84 1.22 6.47 5.49
CA VAL A 84 1.00 6.17 4.06
C VAL A 84 2.29 6.41 3.28
N LEU A 85 2.77 5.39 2.57
CA LEU A 85 3.85 5.48 1.60
C LEU A 85 3.26 5.33 0.20
N ARG A 86 3.57 6.28 -0.69
CA ARG A 86 3.08 6.30 -2.06
C ARG A 86 4.27 6.29 -3.00
N PHE A 87 4.25 5.39 -3.96
CA PHE A 87 5.32 5.25 -4.96
C PHE A 87 4.74 5.37 -6.35
N TRP A 88 5.47 6.05 -7.23
CA TRP A 88 5.07 6.13 -8.62
C TRP A 88 5.24 4.77 -9.30
N ASN A 89 4.35 4.45 -10.24
CA ASN A 89 4.40 3.18 -10.97
C ASN A 89 5.75 2.96 -11.66
N ASN A 90 6.36 4.02 -12.21
CA ASN A 90 7.70 3.93 -12.81
C ASN A 90 8.79 3.64 -11.76
N GLU A 91 8.72 4.20 -10.56
CA GLU A 91 9.65 3.88 -9.47
C GLU A 91 9.53 2.41 -9.06
N ILE A 92 8.30 1.91 -8.91
CA ILE A 92 8.05 0.51 -8.58
C ILE A 92 8.61 -0.41 -9.66
N LEU A 93 8.36 -0.11 -10.93
CA LEU A 93 8.73 -0.98 -12.05
C LEU A 93 10.22 -0.91 -12.39
N LEU A 94 10.86 0.26 -12.24
CA LEU A 94 12.26 0.47 -12.66
C LEU A 94 13.24 0.38 -11.49
N ASN A 95 12.82 0.76 -10.28
CA ASN A 95 13.66 0.86 -9.09
C ASN A 95 13.11 0.00 -7.94
N THR A 96 12.57 -1.18 -8.25
CA THR A 96 11.85 -2.04 -7.28
C THR A 96 12.64 -2.27 -6.00
N GLN A 97 13.96 -2.50 -6.10
CA GLN A 97 14.81 -2.76 -4.95
C GLN A 97 14.84 -1.57 -3.96
N GLN A 98 14.97 -0.34 -4.47
CA GLN A 98 14.97 0.88 -3.65
C GLN A 98 13.60 1.07 -2.96
N VAL A 99 12.51 0.81 -3.69
CA VAL A 99 11.16 0.85 -3.13
C VAL A 99 11.01 -0.14 -1.98
N LEU A 100 11.51 -1.38 -2.14
CA LEU A 100 11.45 -2.40 -1.09
C LEU A 100 12.28 -2.01 0.15
N GLU A 101 13.42 -1.37 -0.02
CA GLU A 101 14.26 -0.88 1.08
C GLU A 101 13.53 0.19 1.90
N VAL A 102 12.86 1.14 1.23
CA VAL A 102 12.04 2.16 1.91
C VAL A 102 10.88 1.51 2.67
N ILE A 103 10.18 0.56 2.05
CA ILE A 103 9.08 -0.16 2.69
C ILE A 103 9.58 -0.93 3.91
N TYR A 104 10.70 -1.65 3.78
CA TYR A 104 11.30 -2.43 4.86
C TYR A 104 11.71 -1.54 6.03
N ALA A 105 12.47 -0.47 5.77
CA ALA A 105 12.88 0.48 6.79
C ALA A 105 11.68 1.07 7.55
N ALA A 106 10.57 1.34 6.86
CA ALA A 106 9.36 1.86 7.48
C ALA A 106 8.65 0.86 8.40
N VAL A 107 8.75 -0.45 8.15
CA VAL A 107 8.08 -1.48 8.96
C VAL A 107 8.96 -2.12 10.03
N GLU A 108 10.28 -1.99 9.95
CA GLU A 108 11.20 -2.43 11.00
C GLU A 108 11.31 -1.44 12.15
N GLY A 109 11.26 -0.13 11.85
CA GLY A 109 11.52 0.94 12.82
C GLY A 109 10.46 1.15 13.91
N GLU A 110 9.37 0.38 13.93
CA GLU A 110 8.32 0.47 14.96
C GLU A 110 8.34 -0.74 15.93
N GLY A 111 9.44 -1.50 15.95
CA GLY A 111 9.63 -2.72 16.74
C GLY A 111 10.48 -2.58 18.01
N GLU A 112 10.50 -1.41 18.66
CA GLU A 112 11.09 -1.21 20.00
C GLU A 112 10.06 -0.80 21.05
#